data_AF-U1HM49-F1
#
_entry.id   AF-U1HM49-F1
#
_cell.length_a   1.000
_cell.length_b   1.000
_cell.length_c   1.000
_cell.angle_alpha   90.00
_cell.angle_beta   90.00
_cell.angle_gamma   90.00
#
_symmetry.space_group_name_H-M   'P 1'
#
loop_
_entity.id
_entity.type
_entity.pdbx_description
1 polymer ?
#
loop_
_entity_poly.entity_id
_entity_poly.type
_entity_poly.pdbx_seq_one_letter_code
_entity_poly.pdbx_strand_id
1 'polypeptide(L)'
;MAMGADRAIHVEVPDDHPPEPLGVAKLLKAVAEKEESNLVMVGKQAIDDDSGQTGQMLAGLLGWPQATQASKVEIEGETVTVTKEVDGGVDTVRARLPMVITTDLRLNEPRYASLPNIMKAKKKKIEKKTLEDYGVDARRRLKTVKVEEPPPRKGGGKVQDVDGMISKLKELGAL
;
A
#
# COMPACT_ATOMS: atom_id res chain seq x y z
N MET A 1 11.32 -10.83 -6.76
CA MET A 1 12.11 -11.15 -7.97
C MET A 1 11.55 -12.31 -8.81
N ALA A 2 11.09 -13.42 -8.21
CA ALA A 2 10.53 -14.55 -8.96
C ALA A 2 9.28 -14.21 -9.80
N MET A 3 8.53 -13.18 -9.41
CA MET A 3 7.39 -12.65 -10.16
C MET A 3 7.77 -11.68 -11.30
N GLY A 4 9.07 -11.42 -11.50
CA GLY A 4 9.57 -10.60 -12.62
C GLY A 4 10.45 -9.41 -12.24
N ALA A 5 10.55 -9.03 -10.96
CA ALA A 5 11.43 -7.91 -10.58
C ALA A 5 12.90 -8.20 -10.92
N ASP A 6 13.59 -7.20 -11.47
CA ASP A 6 14.97 -7.31 -11.97
C ASP A 6 15.99 -7.45 -10.85
N ARG A 7 15.92 -6.56 -9.86
CA ARG A 7 16.76 -6.52 -8.66
C ARG A 7 15.92 -6.22 -7.41
N ALA A 8 16.56 -6.29 -6.24
CA ALA A 8 15.94 -5.95 -4.97
C ALA A 8 16.94 -5.22 -4.06
N ILE A 9 16.42 -4.27 -3.29
CA ILE A 9 17.13 -3.60 -2.20
C ILE A 9 16.39 -3.99 -0.92
N HIS A 10 17.15 -4.47 0.07
CA HIS A 10 16.66 -4.74 1.42
C HIS A 10 17.31 -3.73 2.36
N VAL A 11 16.51 -2.82 2.91
CA VAL A 11 16.96 -1.86 3.90
C VAL A 11 16.68 -2.45 5.27
N GLU A 12 17.74 -2.85 5.97
CA GLU A 12 17.68 -3.46 7.29
C GLU A 12 17.36 -2.38 8.33
N VAL A 13 16.33 -2.65 9.14
CA VAL A 13 15.89 -1.83 10.27
C VAL A 13 15.79 -2.73 11.50
N PRO A 14 16.03 -2.22 12.72
CA PRO A 14 15.88 -3.02 13.93
C PRO A 14 14.44 -3.53 14.11
N ASP A 15 14.28 -4.81 14.44
CA ASP A 15 12.97 -5.47 14.59
C ASP A 15 12.08 -4.84 15.68
N ASP A 16 12.69 -4.26 16.71
CA ASP A 16 11.99 -3.62 17.84
C ASP A 16 11.51 -2.20 17.52
N HIS A 17 11.96 -1.63 16.40
CA HIS A 17 11.62 -0.28 15.94
C HIS A 17 11.20 -0.27 14.47
N PRO A 18 10.08 -0.93 14.10
CA PRO A 18 9.57 -0.83 12.75
C PRO A 18 9.26 0.64 12.42
N PRO A 19 9.66 1.11 11.23
CA PRO A 19 9.46 2.50 10.83
C PRO A 19 7.98 2.82 10.63
N GLU A 20 7.57 4.01 11.07
CA GLU A 20 6.25 4.58 10.75
C GLU A 20 6.16 4.90 9.24
N PRO A 21 4.95 5.08 8.68
CA PRO A 21 4.77 5.47 7.28
C PRO A 21 5.65 6.65 6.84
N LEU A 22 5.88 7.63 7.71
CA LEU A 22 6.78 8.76 7.44
C LEU A 22 8.26 8.32 7.30
N GLY A 23 8.73 7.42 8.15
CA GLY A 23 10.07 6.85 8.07
C GLY A 23 10.27 6.07 6.77
N VAL A 24 9.27 5.25 6.41
CA VAL A 24 9.26 4.51 5.14
C VAL A 24 9.24 5.48 3.94
N ALA A 25 8.41 6.53 3.98
CA ALA A 25 8.34 7.51 2.89
C ALA A 25 9.65 8.28 2.68
N LYS A 26 10.34 8.67 3.76
CA LYS A 26 11.68 9.29 3.67
C LYS A 26 12.71 8.34 3.08
N LEU A 27 12.67 7.07 3.48
CA LEU A 27 13.55 6.05 2.92
C LEU A 27 13.29 5.84 1.43
N LEU A 28 12.02 5.68 1.03
CA LEU A 28 11.64 5.52 -0.36
C LEU A 28 12.02 6.75 -1.20
N LYS A 29 11.94 7.96 -0.66
CA LYS A 29 12.46 9.19 -1.31
C LYS A 29 13.95 9.04 -1.62
N ALA A 30 14.75 8.72 -0.61
CA ALA A 30 16.20 8.59 -0.78
C ALA A 30 16.57 7.47 -1.76
N VAL A 31 15.83 6.36 -1.75
CA VAL A 31 15.97 5.28 -2.74
C VAL A 31 15.60 5.78 -4.14
N ALA A 32 14.46 6.42 -4.31
CA ALA A 32 14.01 6.92 -5.61
C ALA A 32 14.99 7.92 -6.23
N GLU A 33 15.54 8.83 -5.42
CA GLU A 33 16.56 9.80 -5.85
C GLU A 33 17.87 9.10 -6.23
N LYS A 34 18.36 8.17 -5.41
CA LYS A 34 19.61 7.43 -5.67
C LYS A 34 19.53 6.54 -6.90
N GLU A 35 18.36 5.97 -7.14
CA GLU A 35 18.10 5.04 -8.25
C GLU A 35 17.55 5.74 -9.49
N GLU A 36 17.51 7.09 -9.48
CA GLU A 36 17.00 7.92 -10.59
C GLU A 36 15.64 7.44 -11.11
N SER A 37 14.80 6.95 -10.21
CA SER A 37 13.47 6.46 -10.55
C SER A 37 12.58 7.64 -10.92
N ASN A 38 11.73 7.47 -11.94
CA ASN A 38 10.73 8.46 -12.31
C ASN A 38 9.29 7.97 -12.05
N LEU A 39 9.11 6.72 -11.66
CA LEU A 39 7.84 6.16 -11.28
C LEU A 39 8.01 5.30 -10.02
N VAL A 40 7.23 5.59 -8.98
CA VAL A 40 7.16 4.75 -7.79
C VAL A 40 5.75 4.19 -7.66
N MET A 41 5.65 2.86 -7.61
CA MET A 41 4.39 2.15 -7.36
C MET A 41 4.43 1.51 -5.97
N VAL A 42 3.41 1.80 -5.15
CA VAL A 42 3.22 1.21 -3.82
C VAL A 42 1.79 0.68 -3.69
N GLY A 43 1.52 -0.18 -2.70
CA GLY A 43 0.15 -0.54 -2.36
C GLY A 43 -0.63 0.63 -1.77
N LYS A 44 -1.98 0.60 -1.88
CA LYS A 44 -2.86 1.60 -1.25
C LYS A 44 -2.65 1.70 0.27
N GLN A 45 -2.58 0.55 0.94
CA GLN A 45 -2.44 0.44 2.38
C GLN A 45 -1.74 -0.89 2.73
N ALA A 46 -1.02 -0.91 3.85
CA ALA A 46 -0.56 -2.14 4.45
C ALA A 46 -1.66 -2.65 5.39
N ILE A 47 -1.87 -3.97 5.43
CA ILE A 47 -2.99 -4.60 6.17
C ILE A 47 -2.74 -4.74 7.67
N ASP A 48 -1.52 -4.45 8.11
CA ASP A 48 -1.07 -4.51 9.49
C ASP A 48 -1.27 -3.16 10.21
N ASP A 49 -0.93 -2.05 9.54
CA ASP A 49 -1.13 -0.69 10.07
C ASP A 49 -2.40 0.02 9.59
N ASP A 50 -3.03 -0.48 8.53
CA ASP A 50 -4.21 0.09 7.85
C ASP A 50 -4.16 1.62 7.66
N SER A 51 -2.96 2.19 7.52
CA SER A 51 -2.76 3.63 7.60
C SER A 51 -3.04 4.35 6.28
N GLY A 52 -2.79 3.68 5.15
CA GLY A 52 -2.98 4.25 3.82
C GLY A 52 -2.24 5.58 3.60
N GLN A 53 -0.99 5.69 4.07
CA GLN A 53 -0.26 6.97 4.16
C GLN A 53 1.06 7.04 3.37
N THR A 54 1.81 5.95 3.29
CA THR A 54 3.20 5.94 2.80
C THR A 54 3.34 6.54 1.40
N GLY A 55 2.44 6.18 0.47
CA GLY A 55 2.50 6.68 -0.91
C GLY A 55 2.24 8.18 -1.02
N GLN A 56 1.25 8.70 -0.31
CA GLN A 56 0.92 10.13 -0.33
C GLN A 56 2.00 10.97 0.35
N MET A 57 2.57 10.47 1.46
CA MET A 57 3.72 11.11 2.11
C MET A 57 4.92 11.16 1.18
N LEU A 58 5.22 10.05 0.49
CA LEU A 58 6.33 9.99 -0.47
C LEU A 58 6.15 11.02 -1.59
N ALA A 59 4.95 11.10 -2.19
CA ALA A 59 4.65 12.08 -3.23
C ALA A 59 4.85 13.51 -2.74
N GLY A 60 4.38 13.84 -1.54
CA GLY A 60 4.58 15.15 -0.93
C GLY A 60 6.06 15.47 -0.66
N LEU A 61 6.83 14.50 -0.18
CA LEU A 61 8.27 14.67 0.09
C LEU A 61 9.11 14.82 -1.18
N LEU A 62 8.71 14.18 -2.29
CA LEU A 62 9.34 14.31 -3.60
C LEU A 62 8.85 15.54 -4.38
N GLY A 63 7.71 16.13 -3.99
CA GLY A 63 7.03 17.15 -4.78
C GLY A 63 6.45 16.61 -6.10
N TRP A 64 6.15 15.32 -6.16
CA TRP A 64 5.64 14.67 -7.37
C TRP A 64 4.11 14.62 -7.42
N PRO A 65 3.50 14.64 -8.62
CA PRO A 65 2.09 14.30 -8.77
C PRO A 65 1.84 12.86 -8.28
N GLN A 66 0.62 12.62 -7.80
CA GLN A 66 0.20 11.32 -7.31
C GLN A 66 -1.14 10.87 -7.87
N ALA A 67 -1.29 9.56 -8.04
CA ALA A 67 -2.57 8.92 -8.31
C ALA A 67 -2.79 7.79 -7.29
N THR A 68 -3.70 8.04 -6.34
CA THR A 68 -4.08 7.08 -5.31
C THR A 68 -5.14 6.08 -5.78
N GLN A 69 -5.24 4.91 -5.14
CA GLN A 69 -6.27 3.90 -5.42
C GLN A 69 -6.42 3.53 -6.91
N ALA A 70 -5.31 3.40 -7.63
CA ALA A 70 -5.31 3.15 -9.06
C ALA A 70 -5.89 1.77 -9.39
N SER A 71 -6.90 1.73 -10.26
CA SER A 71 -7.50 0.52 -10.85
C SER A 71 -7.16 0.33 -12.33
N LYS A 72 -6.60 1.35 -13.00
CA LYS A 72 -6.00 1.23 -14.33
C LYS A 72 -4.85 2.22 -14.48
N VAL A 73 -3.74 1.81 -15.10
CA VAL A 73 -2.59 2.67 -15.39
C VAL A 73 -2.20 2.52 -16.86
N GLU A 74 -2.14 3.62 -17.58
CA GLU A 74 -1.75 3.70 -18.99
C GLU A 74 -0.60 4.69 -19.14
N ILE A 75 0.51 4.26 -19.74
CA ILE A 75 1.72 5.07 -19.91
C ILE A 75 1.99 5.24 -21.41
N GLU A 76 2.00 6.50 -21.86
CA GLU A 76 2.27 6.90 -23.25
C GLU A 76 3.44 7.89 -23.26
N GLY A 77 4.64 7.40 -23.56
CA GLY A 77 5.86 8.20 -23.44
C GLY A 77 6.08 8.66 -22.01
N GLU A 78 6.08 9.98 -21.79
CA GLU A 78 6.21 10.59 -20.46
C GLU A 78 4.88 10.86 -19.77
N THR A 79 3.75 10.62 -20.44
CA THR A 79 2.43 10.92 -19.88
C THR A 79 1.81 9.67 -19.28
N VAL A 80 1.32 9.78 -18.06
CA VAL A 80 0.64 8.72 -17.33
C VAL A 80 -0.82 9.11 -17.11
N THR A 81 -1.72 8.24 -17.57
CA THR A 81 -3.16 8.34 -17.32
C THR A 81 -3.55 7.24 -16.33
N VAL A 82 -4.20 7.62 -15.23
CA VAL A 82 -4.58 6.70 -14.16
C VAL A 82 -6.07 6.81 -13.89
N THR A 83 -6.77 5.68 -13.96
CA THR A 83 -8.14 5.56 -13.42
C THR A 83 -8.05 5.13 -11.97
N LYS A 84 -8.72 5.87 -11.09
CA LYS A 84 -8.69 5.73 -9.64
C LYS A 84 -10.08 5.38 -9.14
N GLU A 85 -10.15 4.53 -8.12
CA GLU A 85 -11.38 4.29 -7.38
C GLU A 85 -11.68 5.44 -6.42
N VAL A 86 -12.94 5.88 -6.39
CA VAL A 86 -13.49 6.87 -5.46
C VAL A 86 -14.86 6.40 -4.97
N ASP A 87 -15.39 6.99 -3.91
CA ASP A 87 -16.63 6.50 -3.26
C ASP A 87 -17.83 6.40 -4.21
N GLY A 88 -17.93 7.31 -5.19
CA GLY A 88 -19.02 7.35 -6.17
C GLY A 88 -18.76 6.60 -7.48
N GLY A 89 -17.61 5.93 -7.64
CA GLY A 89 -17.23 5.27 -8.89
C GLY A 89 -15.75 5.43 -9.20
N VAL A 90 -15.43 6.00 -10.36
CA VAL A 90 -14.05 6.17 -10.82
C VAL A 90 -13.76 7.60 -11.26
N ASP A 91 -12.52 8.02 -11.07
CA ASP A 91 -11.98 9.30 -11.55
C ASP A 91 -10.72 9.04 -12.39
N THR A 92 -10.51 9.82 -13.46
CA THR A 92 -9.35 9.68 -14.34
C THR A 92 -8.47 10.91 -14.26
N VAL A 93 -7.23 10.72 -13.79
CA VAL A 93 -6.23 11.77 -13.70
C VAL A 93 -5.11 11.54 -14.69
N ARG A 94 -4.50 12.64 -15.14
CA ARG A 94 -3.37 12.61 -16.07
C ARG A 94 -2.26 13.52 -15.58
N ALA A 95 -1.03 13.02 -15.59
CA ALA A 95 0.16 13.81 -15.28
C ALA A 95 1.35 13.32 -16.10
N ARG A 96 2.44 14.09 -16.10
CA ARG A 96 3.73 13.64 -16.64
C ARG A 96 4.54 12.95 -15.55
N LEU A 97 5.43 12.06 -15.95
CA LEU A 97 6.51 11.58 -15.10
C LEU A 97 7.39 12.79 -14.66
N PRO A 98 7.94 12.78 -13.44
CA PRO A 98 7.86 11.69 -12.48
C PRO A 98 6.56 11.65 -11.66
N MET A 99 6.15 10.46 -11.17
CA MET A 99 4.87 10.27 -10.46
C MET A 99 4.94 9.16 -9.39
N VAL A 100 4.11 9.28 -8.35
CA VAL A 100 3.82 8.20 -7.39
C VAL A 100 2.42 7.64 -7.61
N ILE A 101 2.29 6.31 -7.69
CA ILE A 101 1.00 5.62 -7.85
C ILE A 101 0.79 4.68 -6.66
N THR A 102 -0.37 4.76 -6.01
CA THR A 102 -0.79 3.73 -5.05
C THR A 102 -1.81 2.80 -5.71
N THR A 103 -1.58 1.49 -5.71
CA THR A 103 -2.38 0.52 -6.44
C THR A 103 -3.53 -0.02 -5.60
N ASP A 104 -4.74 -0.05 -6.16
CA ASP A 104 -5.89 -0.75 -5.58
C ASP A 104 -5.90 -2.23 -5.98
N LEU A 105 -6.66 -3.06 -5.24
CA LEU A 105 -6.88 -4.47 -5.55
C LEU A 105 -7.46 -4.69 -6.95
N ARG A 106 -8.24 -3.73 -7.48
CA ARG A 106 -8.86 -3.80 -8.80
C ARG A 106 -7.89 -3.62 -9.97
N LEU A 107 -6.63 -3.23 -9.71
CA LEU A 107 -5.66 -2.91 -10.76
C LEU A 107 -5.34 -4.10 -11.68
N ASN A 108 -5.07 -5.27 -11.09
CA ASN A 108 -4.69 -6.48 -11.80
C ASN A 108 -4.85 -7.74 -10.94
N GLU A 109 -4.67 -8.89 -11.56
CA GLU A 109 -4.49 -10.17 -10.88
C GLU A 109 -2.99 -10.52 -10.82
N PRO A 110 -2.37 -10.59 -9.63
CA PRO A 110 -0.96 -10.94 -9.50
C PRO A 110 -0.68 -12.36 -10.01
N ARG A 111 0.25 -12.49 -10.96
CA ARG A 111 0.67 -13.81 -11.47
C ARG A 111 1.42 -14.64 -10.43
N TYR A 112 1.29 -15.96 -10.51
CA TYR A 112 2.08 -16.88 -9.71
C TYR A 112 3.55 -16.94 -10.16
N ALA A 113 4.46 -17.13 -9.21
CA ALA A 113 5.87 -17.39 -9.49
C ALA A 113 6.04 -18.88 -9.88
N SER A 114 6.54 -19.13 -11.09
CA SER A 114 6.86 -20.51 -11.51
C SER A 114 8.09 -21.05 -10.77
N LEU A 115 8.17 -22.37 -10.59
CA LEU A 115 9.32 -23.03 -9.95
C LEU A 115 10.67 -22.66 -10.63
N PRO A 116 10.78 -22.62 -11.97
CA PRO A 116 12.00 -22.13 -12.64
C PRO A 116 12.36 -20.69 -12.25
N ASN A 117 11.37 -19.80 -12.14
CA ASN A 117 11.60 -18.40 -11.77
C ASN A 117 12.01 -18.26 -10.31
N ILE A 118 11.49 -19.09 -9.40
CA ILE A 118 11.93 -19.15 -8.01
C ILE A 118 13.40 -19.54 -7.94
N MET A 119 13.83 -20.55 -8.69
CA MET A 119 15.22 -20.98 -8.73
C MET A 119 16.15 -19.91 -9.33
N LYS A 120 15.71 -19.20 -10.37
CA LYS A 120 16.44 -18.05 -10.92
C LYS A 120 16.55 -16.90 -9.91
N ALA A 121 15.47 -16.60 -9.19
CA ALA A 121 15.43 -15.52 -8.21
C ALA A 121 16.40 -15.74 -7.04
N LYS A 122 16.61 -16.99 -6.59
CA LYS A 122 17.61 -17.29 -5.54
C LYS A 122 19.04 -16.89 -5.93
N LYS A 123 19.35 -16.86 -7.23
CA LYS A 123 20.66 -16.47 -7.74
C LYS A 123 20.82 -14.96 -7.92
N LYS A 124 19.71 -14.20 -7.96
CA LYS A 124 19.76 -12.75 -8.08
C LYS A 124 20.21 -12.15 -6.76
N LYS A 125 21.17 -11.22 -6.82
CA LYS A 125 21.70 -10.53 -5.64
C LYS A 125 20.63 -9.60 -5.05
N ILE A 126 20.46 -9.68 -3.73
CA ILE A 126 19.71 -8.69 -2.96
C ILE A 126 20.74 -7.73 -2.38
N GLU A 127 20.62 -6.45 -2.71
CA GLU A 127 21.48 -5.43 -2.15
C GLU A 127 20.99 -5.11 -0.74
N LYS A 128 21.81 -5.41 0.27
CA LYS A 128 21.55 -5.04 1.65
C LYS A 128 22.06 -3.63 1.91
N LYS A 129 21.25 -2.83 2.57
CA LYS A 129 21.54 -1.45 2.98
C LYS A 129 21.04 -1.22 4.40
N THR A 130 21.53 -0.17 5.03
CA THR A 130 20.97 0.34 6.28
C THR A 130 20.33 1.72 6.07
N LEU A 131 19.73 2.28 7.11
CA LEU A 131 19.19 3.65 7.07
C LEU A 131 20.31 4.69 6.90
N GLU A 132 21.48 4.43 7.47
CA GLU A 132 22.67 5.29 7.39
C GLU A 132 23.19 5.41 5.96
N ASP A 133 23.13 4.33 5.16
CA ASP A 133 23.51 4.33 3.73
C ASP A 133 22.70 5.32 2.87
N TYR A 134 21.55 5.75 3.38
CA TYR A 134 20.66 6.73 2.74
C TYR A 134 20.58 8.05 3.52
N GLY A 135 21.26 8.18 4.66
CA GLY A 135 21.18 9.36 5.52
C GLY A 135 19.77 9.63 6.07
N VAL A 136 18.96 8.59 6.25
CA VAL A 136 17.56 8.71 6.65
C VAL A 136 17.38 8.45 8.13
N ASP A 137 16.75 9.40 8.83
CA ASP A 137 16.25 9.20 10.18
C ASP A 137 14.80 8.71 10.15
N ALA A 138 14.62 7.43 10.51
CA ALA A 138 13.32 6.76 10.62
C ALA A 138 12.85 6.57 12.07
N ARG A 139 13.35 7.38 13.03
CA ARG A 139 12.88 7.35 14.42
C ARG A 139 11.37 7.56 14.50
N ARG A 140 10.72 6.72 15.30
CA ARG A 140 9.28 6.79 15.61
C ARG A 140 8.94 8.12 16.29
N ARG A 141 7.80 8.69 15.91
CA ARG A 141 7.25 9.92 16.47
C ARG A 141 6.01 9.65 17.31
N LEU A 142 5.39 8.49 17.12
CA LEU A 142 4.17 8.06 17.79
C LEU A 142 4.48 6.90 18.75
N LYS A 143 3.90 6.98 19.94
CA LYS A 143 3.96 5.92 20.94
C LYS A 143 2.63 5.21 21.02
N THR A 144 2.62 3.92 20.69
CA THR A 144 1.46 3.05 20.94
C THR A 144 1.30 2.86 22.44
N VAL A 145 0.23 3.39 23.02
CA VAL A 145 -0.03 3.30 24.47
C VAL A 145 -0.66 1.97 24.84
N LYS A 146 -1.54 1.44 23.97
CA LYS A 146 -2.35 0.26 24.24
C LYS A 146 -2.78 -0.40 22.93
N VAL A 147 -2.83 -1.72 22.91
CA VAL A 147 -3.45 -2.54 21.86
C VAL A 147 -4.32 -3.56 22.57
N GLU A 148 -5.59 -3.67 22.18
CA GLU A 148 -6.54 -4.62 22.75
C GLU A 148 -7.33 -5.29 21.64
N GLU A 149 -7.81 -6.50 21.92
CA GLU A 149 -8.76 -7.16 21.04
C GLU A 149 -10.09 -6.38 21.03
N PRO A 150 -10.75 -6.25 19.87
CA PRO A 150 -12.09 -5.69 19.82
C PRO A 150 -13.05 -6.57 20.64
N PRO A 151 -14.11 -5.98 21.21
CA PRO A 151 -15.08 -6.75 21.99
C PRO A 151 -15.70 -7.85 21.13
N PRO A 152 -15.85 -9.08 21.66
CA PRO A 152 -16.45 -10.17 20.90
C PRO A 152 -17.88 -9.81 20.50
N ARG A 153 -18.24 -10.10 19.25
CA ARG A 153 -19.60 -9.87 18.75
C ARG A 153 -20.60 -10.66 19.60
N LYS A 154 -21.63 -9.97 20.12
CA LYS A 154 -22.74 -10.65 20.81
C LYS A 154 -23.49 -11.56 19.84
N GLY A 155 -23.87 -12.75 20.30
CA GLY A 155 -24.61 -13.72 19.49
C GLY A 155 -25.90 -13.13 18.91
N GLY A 156 -26.18 -13.45 17.64
CA GLY A 156 -27.44 -13.11 16.98
C GLY A 156 -28.56 -14.11 17.28
N GLY A 157 -29.76 -13.80 16.80
CA GLY A 157 -30.91 -14.72 16.78
C GLY A 157 -31.20 -15.23 15.38
N LYS A 158 -31.84 -16.41 15.27
CA LYS A 158 -32.45 -16.89 14.03
C LYS A 158 -33.95 -16.60 14.06
N VAL A 159 -34.51 -16.16 12.94
CA VAL A 159 -35.94 -15.93 12.75
C VAL A 159 -36.50 -16.99 11.79
N GLN A 160 -37.79 -17.32 11.91
CA GLN A 160 -38.41 -18.40 11.13
C GLN A 160 -38.85 -17.94 9.74
N ASP A 161 -39.13 -16.65 9.57
CA ASP A 161 -39.68 -16.06 8.34
C ASP A 161 -39.28 -14.58 8.20
N VAL A 162 -39.74 -13.97 7.11
CA VAL A 162 -39.49 -12.56 6.77
C VAL A 162 -40.21 -11.61 7.74
N ASP A 163 -41.43 -11.92 8.16
CA ASP A 163 -42.19 -11.08 9.09
C ASP A 163 -41.53 -11.01 10.47
N GLY A 164 -40.96 -12.12 10.95
CA GLY A 164 -40.14 -12.20 12.15
C GLY A 164 -38.84 -11.40 12.00
N MET A 165 -38.21 -11.41 10.81
CA MET A 165 -37.06 -10.56 10.53
C MET A 165 -37.41 -9.07 10.62
N ILE A 166 -38.46 -8.63 9.93
CA ILE A 166 -38.90 -7.23 9.91
C ILE A 166 -39.27 -6.77 11.32
N SER A 167 -40.02 -7.58 12.06
CA SER A 167 -40.39 -7.30 13.45
C SER A 167 -39.15 -7.13 14.33
N LYS A 168 -38.16 -8.02 14.18
CA LYS A 168 -36.92 -7.93 14.97
C LYS A 168 -36.08 -6.71 14.60
N LEU A 169 -36.05 -6.32 13.34
CA LEU A 169 -35.33 -5.11 12.91
C LEU A 169 -36.01 -3.83 13.41
N LYS A 170 -37.35 -3.78 13.44
CA LYS A 170 -38.10 -2.67 14.05
C LYS A 170 -37.87 -2.57 15.55
N GLU A 171 -37.89 -3.70 16.28
CA GLU A 171 -37.54 -3.74 17.70
C GLU A 171 -36.13 -3.19 17.98
N LEU A 172 -35.19 -3.42 17.06
CA LEU A 172 -33.81 -2.94 17.15
C LEU A 172 -33.62 -1.50 16.64
N GLY A 173 -34.66 -0.86 16.09
CA GLY A 173 -34.59 0.49 15.52
C GLY A 173 -33.73 0.58 14.25
N ALA A 174 -33.52 -0.54 13.55
CA ALA A 174 -32.78 -0.60 12.29
C ALA A 174 -33.67 -0.36 11.06
N LEU A 175 -34.99 -0.39 11.25
CA LEU A 175 -36.07 -0.04 10.32
C LEU A 175 -37.09 0.81 11.06
#